data_AF-A0AAN8EER7-F1
#
_entry.id   AF-A0AAN8EER7-F1
#
_cell.length_a   1.000
_cell.length_b   1.000
_cell.length_c   1.000
_cell.angle_alpha   90.00
_cell.angle_beta   90.00
_cell.angle_gamma   90.00
#
_symmetry.space_group_name_H-M   'P 1'
#
loop_
_entity.id
_entity.type
_entity.pdbx_description
1 polymer ?
#
loop_
_entity_poly.entity_id
_entity_poly.type
_entity_poly.pdbx_seq_one_letter_code
_entity_poly.pdbx_strand_id
1 'polypeptide(L)'
;MPSDTYNVYLGVYNGMPRDHHAIWVDTGAKRVLPNGKSVDVGEIIQVTGNIQQGMLFQVKNGVDPEESNEGKEKIKIGTIKKNDLERLKQICSQLPPPSKQ
;
A
#
# COMPACT_ATOMS: atom_id res chain seq x y z
N MET A 1 16.65 16.86 -8.53
CA MET A 1 15.28 17.41 -8.62
C MET A 1 14.33 16.37 -8.06
N PRO A 2 13.43 16.70 -7.13
CA PRO A 2 12.36 15.76 -6.76
C PRO A 2 11.57 15.47 -8.04
N SER A 3 11.36 14.20 -8.36
CA SER A 3 10.45 13.84 -9.45
C SER A 3 9.05 14.37 -9.10
N ASP A 4 8.34 14.96 -10.05
CA ASP A 4 6.93 15.39 -9.88
C ASP A 4 5.95 14.21 -9.92
N THR A 5 6.47 13.01 -9.69
CA THR A 5 5.77 11.74 -9.80
C THR A 5 6.10 10.82 -8.64
N TYR A 6 5.14 9.96 -8.30
CA TYR A 6 5.30 8.82 -7.39
C TYR A 6 5.26 7.52 -8.17
N ASN A 7 6.12 6.56 -7.79
CA ASN A 7 6.03 5.20 -8.31
C ASN A 7 4.92 4.45 -7.57
N VAL A 8 4.16 3.66 -8.32
CA VAL A 8 3.06 2.86 -7.78
C VAL A 8 3.38 1.39 -7.98
N TYR A 9 3.22 0.61 -6.92
CA TYR A 9 3.53 -0.81 -6.87
C TYR A 9 2.32 -1.60 -6.40
N LEU A 10 2.20 -2.83 -6.89
CA LEU A 10 1.41 -3.88 -6.25
C LEU A 10 2.29 -4.50 -5.16
N GLY A 11 1.98 -4.26 -3.90
CA GLY A 11 2.61 -4.91 -2.76
C GLY A 11 1.94 -6.24 -2.44
N VAL A 12 2.74 -7.28 -2.25
CA VAL A 12 2.30 -8.62 -1.84
C VAL A 12 2.67 -8.81 -0.38
N TYR A 13 1.67 -9.12 0.44
CA TYR A 13 1.79 -9.30 1.87
C TYR A 13 1.33 -10.71 2.27
N ASN A 14 1.89 -11.22 3.37
CA ASN A 14 1.48 -12.47 3.98
C ASN A 14 -0.01 -12.40 4.34
N GLY A 15 -0.79 -13.33 3.79
CA GLY A 15 -2.22 -13.50 4.09
C GLY A 15 -2.58 -14.98 4.22
N MET A 16 -3.77 -15.26 4.75
CA MET A 16 -4.31 -16.62 4.85
C MET A 16 -5.75 -16.67 4.31
N PRO A 17 -6.11 -17.66 3.47
CA PRO A 17 -5.26 -18.73 2.92
C PRO A 17 -4.40 -18.30 1.71
N ARG A 18 -4.55 -17.05 1.25
CA ARG A 18 -3.83 -16.49 0.10
C ARG A 18 -3.20 -15.17 0.48
N ASP A 19 -2.21 -14.78 -0.31
CA ASP A 19 -1.51 -13.52 -0.11
C ASP A 19 -2.45 -12.33 -0.26
N HIS A 20 -2.20 -11.35 0.60
CA HIS A 20 -2.91 -10.10 0.63
C HIS A 20 -2.23 -9.11 -0.32
N HIS A 21 -3.02 -8.52 -1.21
CA HIS A 21 -2.51 -7.55 -2.18
C HIS A 21 -2.96 -6.15 -1.81
N ALA A 22 -2.05 -5.20 -1.89
CA ALA A 22 -2.33 -3.79 -1.70
C ALA A 22 -1.59 -2.92 -2.73
N ILE A 23 -2.10 -1.73 -2.97
CA ILE A 23 -1.37 -0.72 -3.74
C ILE A 23 -0.44 0.00 -2.77
N TRP A 24 0.86 0.03 -3.07
CA TRP A 24 1.84 0.82 -2.35
C TRP A 24 2.36 1.96 -3.24
N VAL A 25 2.25 3.19 -2.74
CA VAL A 25 2.74 4.39 -3.42
C VAL A 25 3.99 4.88 -2.71
N ASP A 26 5.11 4.86 -3.44
CA ASP A 26 6.39 5.38 -2.97
C ASP A 26 6.36 6.91 -2.97
N THR A 27 6.32 7.51 -1.78
CA THR A 27 6.30 8.97 -1.61
C THR A 27 7.70 9.57 -1.51
N GLY A 28 8.75 8.73 -1.57
CA GLY A 28 10.15 9.13 -1.39
C GLY A 28 10.51 9.50 0.05
N ALA A 29 9.61 9.31 1.01
CA ALA A 29 9.87 9.52 2.41
C ALA A 29 10.61 8.30 3.01
N LYS A 30 11.40 8.53 4.07
CA LYS A 30 12.11 7.48 4.79
C LYS A 30 11.76 7.51 6.27
N ARG A 31 11.82 6.34 6.91
CA ARG A 31 11.65 6.18 8.36
C ARG A 31 12.81 5.41 8.96
N VAL A 32 13.35 5.89 10.07
CA VAL A 32 14.36 5.16 10.84
C VAL A 32 13.65 4.23 11.83
N LEU A 33 13.92 2.94 11.72
CA LEU A 33 13.42 1.92 12.64
C LEU A 33 14.21 1.93 13.97
N PRO A 34 13.67 1.35 15.06
CA PRO A 34 14.36 1.31 16.36
C PRO A 34 15.75 0.64 16.33
N ASN A 35 16.00 -0.23 15.35
CA ASN A 35 17.31 -0.87 15.14
C ASN A 35 18.30 -0.01 14.33
N GLY A 36 17.96 1.24 14.04
CA GLY A 36 18.79 2.18 13.27
C GLY A 36 18.69 2.02 11.75
N LYS A 37 17.94 1.03 11.23
CA LYS A 37 17.75 0.86 9.79
C LYS A 37 16.83 1.95 9.23
N SER A 38 17.27 2.64 8.18
CA SER A 38 16.41 3.54 7.39
C SER A 38 15.69 2.74 6.32
N VAL A 39 14.36 2.84 6.27
CA VAL A 39 13.50 2.16 5.31
C VAL A 39 12.66 3.15 4.53
N ASP A 40 12.32 2.81 3.29
CA ASP A 40 11.41 3.61 2.47
C ASP A 40 9.98 3.49 3.01
N VAL A 41 9.28 4.62 3.05
CA VAL A 41 7.88 4.68 3.46
C VAL A 41 7.03 5.34 2.39
N GLY A 42 5.78 4.90 2.36
CA GLY A 42 4.80 5.31 1.37
C GLY A 42 3.39 5.17 1.91
N GLU A 43 2.42 5.29 1.00
CA GLU A 43 1.02 5.04 1.32
C GLU A 43 0.58 3.67 0.83
N ILE A 44 -0.03 2.90 1.73
CA ILE A 44 -0.68 1.63 1.44
C ILE A 44 -2.18 1.90 1.29
N ILE A 45 -2.72 1.57 0.13
CA ILE A 45 -4.15 1.58 -0.18
C ILE A 45 -4.60 0.12 -0.29
N GLN A 46 -5.47 -0.31 0.61
CA GLN A 46 -5.83 -1.72 0.74
C GLN A 46 -7.28 -1.93 1.16
N VAL A 47 -7.72 -3.17 1.00
CA VAL A 47 -8.90 -3.71 1.67
C VAL A 47 -8.43 -4.60 2.81
N THR A 48 -8.93 -4.41 4.02
CA THR A 48 -8.50 -5.15 5.22
C THR A 48 -9.71 -5.71 5.96
N GLY A 49 -9.49 -6.69 6.83
CA GLY A 49 -10.54 -7.42 7.54
C GLY A 49 -10.63 -8.87 7.07
N ASN A 50 -11.75 -9.53 7.35
CA ASN A 50 -11.95 -10.94 7.01
C ASN A 50 -13.37 -11.17 6.50
N ILE A 51 -13.56 -12.29 5.80
CA ILE A 51 -14.83 -12.63 5.15
C ILE A 51 -15.98 -12.77 6.17
N GLN A 52 -15.70 -13.22 7.40
CA GLN A 52 -16.72 -13.45 8.44
C GLN A 52 -17.27 -12.14 9.07
N GLN A 53 -16.45 -11.09 9.10
CA GLN A 53 -16.81 -9.78 9.67
C GLN A 53 -17.10 -8.74 8.58
N GLY A 54 -16.77 -9.06 7.33
CA GLY A 54 -16.71 -8.11 6.23
C GLY A 54 -15.35 -7.43 6.16
N MET A 55 -15.08 -6.85 5.00
CA MET A 55 -13.83 -6.13 4.74
C MET A 55 -14.08 -4.63 4.66
N LEU A 56 -13.03 -3.85 4.86
CA LEU A 56 -13.04 -2.40 4.90
C LEU A 56 -11.94 -1.83 4.02
N PHE A 57 -12.26 -0.75 3.30
CA PHE A 57 -11.26 0.05 2.61
C PHE A 57 -10.42 0.83 3.63
N GLN A 58 -9.10 0.82 3.46
CA GLN A 58 -8.17 1.52 4.34
C GLN A 58 -7.04 2.15 3.53
N VAL A 59 -6.68 3.38 3.89
CA VAL A 59 -5.43 4.03 3.49
C VAL A 59 -4.59 4.23 4.76
N LYS A 60 -3.32 3.81 4.73
CA LYS A 60 -2.38 3.99 5.85
C LYS A 60 -0.97 4.29 5.35
N ASN A 61 -0.17 4.97 6.17
CA ASN A 61 1.27 5.03 5.94
C ASN A 61 1.91 3.68 6.25
N GLY A 62 2.87 3.25 5.44
CA GLY A 62 3.51 1.95 5.58
C GLY A 62 4.93 1.92 5.05
N VAL A 63 5.68 0.92 5.49
CA VAL A 63 7.00 0.59 4.96
C VAL A 63 6.82 -0.03 3.57
N ASP A 64 7.83 0.15 2.73
CA ASP A 64 8.08 -0.67 1.57
C ASP A 64 7.76 -2.16 1.83
N PRO A 65 6.92 -2.81 0.98
CA PRO A 65 6.58 -4.22 1.14
C PRO A 65 7.81 -5.11 1.37
N GLU A 66 8.89 -4.92 0.60
CA GLU A 66 10.10 -5.76 0.66
C GLU A 66 10.96 -5.52 1.90
N GLU A 67 10.77 -4.39 2.58
CA GLU A 67 11.48 -4.07 3.83
C GLU A 67 10.62 -4.30 5.08
N SER A 68 9.36 -4.67 4.89
CA SER A 68 8.40 -4.91 5.97
C SER A 68 8.37 -6.39 6.38
N ASN A 69 8.12 -6.68 7.66
CA ASN A 69 8.01 -8.05 8.15
C ASN A 69 6.80 -8.81 7.58
N GLU A 70 5.77 -8.07 7.15
CA GLU A 70 4.53 -8.64 6.62
C GLU A 70 4.55 -8.79 5.10
N GLY A 71 5.44 -8.09 4.41
CA GLY A 71 5.54 -8.10 2.95
C GLY A 71 6.46 -9.19 2.42
N LYS A 72 6.20 -9.59 1.18
CA LYS A 72 6.96 -10.60 0.45
C LYS A 72 7.73 -9.97 -0.71
N GLU A 73 7.02 -9.20 -1.51
CA GLU A 73 7.55 -8.60 -2.74
C GLU A 73 6.71 -7.40 -3.15
N LYS A 74 7.22 -6.62 -4.12
CA LYS A 74 6.43 -5.60 -4.80
C LYS A 74 6.70 -5.61 -6.30
N ILE A 75 5.68 -5.29 -7.07
CA ILE A 75 5.75 -5.23 -8.54
C ILE A 75 5.39 -3.82 -8.97
N LYS A 76 6.27 -3.14 -9.71
CA LYS A 76 5.95 -1.80 -10.22
C LYS A 76 4.82 -1.90 -11.24
N ILE A 77 3.70 -1.25 -10.95
CA ILE A 77 2.51 -1.24 -11.83
C ILE A 77 2.33 0.09 -12.57
N GLY A 78 3.04 1.14 -12.15
CA GLY A 78 3.02 2.41 -12.86
C GLY A 78 3.65 3.57 -12.10
N THR A 79 3.29 4.76 -12.56
CA THR A 79 3.74 6.03 -12.01
C THR A 79 2.59 7.04 -12.11
N ILE A 80 2.39 7.85 -11.08
CA ILE A 80 1.37 8.91 -11.05
C ILE A 80 2.02 10.27 -10.80
N LYS A 81 1.37 11.37 -11.17
CA LYS A 81 1.80 12.70 -10.70
C LYS A 81 1.52 12.83 -9.21
N LYS A 82 2.32 13.61 -8.48
CA LYS A 82 2.11 13.82 -7.03
C LYS A 82 0.71 14.33 -6.70
N ASN A 83 0.18 15.24 -7.52
CA ASN A 83 -1.16 15.83 -7.36
C ASN A 83 -2.30 14.84 -7.66
N ASP A 84 -2.01 13.69 -8.28
CA ASP A 84 -3.02 12.66 -8.58
C ASP A 84 -3.19 11.64 -7.43
N LEU A 85 -2.39 11.72 -6.35
CA LEU A 85 -2.44 10.77 -5.24
C LEU A 85 -3.82 10.71 -4.56
N GLU A 86 -4.41 11.86 -4.28
CA GLU A 86 -5.77 11.91 -3.71
C GLU A 86 -6.83 11.37 -4.68
N ARG A 87 -6.67 11.64 -5.98
CA ARG A 87 -7.55 11.09 -7.01
C ARG A 87 -7.45 9.56 -7.07
N LEU A 88 -6.24 8.99 -6.96
CA LEU A 88 -6.04 7.54 -6.91
C LEU A 88 -6.78 6.91 -5.72
N LYS A 89 -6.66 7.49 -4.51
CA LYS A 89 -7.38 7.03 -3.31
C LYS A 89 -8.89 7.07 -3.51
N GLN A 90 -9.40 8.18 -4.07
CA GLN A 90 -10.83 8.33 -4.36
C GLN A 90 -11.34 7.26 -5.33
N ILE A 91 -10.62 7.01 -6.43
CA ILE A 91 -10.98 5.95 -7.38
C ILE A 91 -11.02 4.58 -6.69
N CYS A 92 -10.02 4.25 -5.87
CA CYS A 92 -9.99 2.98 -5.16
C CYS A 92 -11.16 2.84 -4.18
N SER A 93 -11.54 3.94 -3.50
CA SER A 93 -12.64 3.94 -2.53
C SER A 93 -14.04 3.76 -3.14
N GLN A 94 -14.19 3.99 -4.45
CA GLN A 94 -15.47 3.79 -5.16
C GLN A 94 -15.78 2.32 -5.40
N LEU A 95 -14.80 1.43 -5.26
CA LEU A 95 -15.01 -0.02 -5.31
C LEU A 95 -15.32 -0.50 -3.89
N PRO A 96 -16.58 -0.85 -3.57
CA PRO A 96 -16.94 -1.25 -2.23
C PRO A 96 -16.17 -2.53 -1.85
N PRO A 97 -15.63 -2.61 -0.62
CA PRO A 97 -14.99 -3.84 -0.15
C PRO A 97 -16.02 -4.97 -0.03
N PRO A 98 -15.59 -6.25 -0.11
CA PRO A 98 -16.49 -7.38 0.08
C PRO A 98 -17.25 -7.29 1.40
N SER A 99 -18.58 -7.39 1.32
CA SER A 99 -19.43 -7.52 2.50
C SER A 99 -19.18 -8.85 3.20
N LYS A 100 -19.67 -8.94 4.45
CA LYS A 100 -19.70 -10.22 5.17
C LYS A 100 -20.36 -11.31 4.31
N GLN A 101 -19.71 -12.48 4.24
CA GLN A 101 -20.25 -13.68 3.58
C GLN A 101 -20.62 -14.73 4.62
#